data_AF-A0A1U9UQA6-F1
#
_entry.id   AF-A0A1U9UQA6-F1
#
_cell.length_a   1.000
_cell.length_b   1.000
_cell.length_c   1.000
_cell.angle_alpha   90.00
_cell.angle_beta   90.00
_cell.angle_gamma   90.00
#
_symmetry.space_group_name_H-M   'P 1'
#
loop_
_entity.id
_entity.type
_entity.pdbx_description
1 polymer ?
#
loop_
_entity_poly.entity_id
_entity_poly.type
_entity_poly.pdbx_seq_one_letter_code
_entity_poly.pdbx_strand_id
1 'polypeptide(L)' 'MCTNYAPVQRQILRDIFGVEPPPTEWKSETWPDYAAPIVRADGDGHRDSVLATSA' A
#
# COMPACT_ATOMS: atom_id res chain seq x y z
N MET A 1 16.90 12.17 4.48
CA MET A 1 15.46 12.00 4.19
C MET A 1 15.34 11.11 2.97
N CYS A 2 14.71 9.95 3.09
CA CYS A 2 14.33 9.17 1.91
C CYS A 2 13.12 9.86 1.27
N THR A 3 13.19 10.14 -0.03
CA THR A 3 12.08 10.65 -0.82
C THR A 3 11.48 9.56 -1.73
N ASN A 4 12.09 8.38 -1.78
CA ASN A 4 11.65 7.24 -2.57
C ASN A 4 11.78 5.93 -1.80
N TYR A 5 10.99 4.94 -2.22
CA TYR A 5 11.02 3.57 -1.69
C TYR A 5 10.40 2.56 -2.65
N ALA A 6 10.71 1.28 -2.48
CA ALA A 6 10.01 0.19 -3.16
C ALA A 6 8.75 -0.18 -2.36
N PRO A 7 7.54 0.02 -2.90
CA PRO A 7 6.30 -0.35 -2.22
C PRO A 7 6.17 -1.87 -2.07
N VAL A 8 5.38 -2.27 -1.08
CA VAL A 8 5.14 -3.69 -0.76
C VAL A 8 4.54 -4.43 -1.95
N GLN A 9 4.94 -5.70 -2.13
CA GLN A 9 4.40 -6.54 -3.20
C GLN A 9 3.02 -7.11 -2.83
N ARG A 10 2.20 -7.39 -3.85
CA ARG A 10 0.85 -7.95 -3.69
C ARG A 10 0.83 -9.23 -2.83
N GLN A 11 1.84 -10.09 -2.98
CA GLN A 11 1.94 -11.33 -2.23
C GLN A 11 2.14 -11.06 -0.72
N ILE A 12 2.95 -10.06 -0.36
CA ILE A 12 3.22 -9.72 1.04
C ILE A 12 1.98 -9.14 1.73
N LEU A 13 1.16 -8.35 1.00
CA LEU A 13 -0.12 -7.86 1.51
C LEU A 13 -1.04 -9.03 1.93
N ARG A 14 -1.08 -10.11 1.16
CA ARG A 14 -1.84 -11.32 1.50
C ARG A 14 -1.19 -12.12 2.62
N ASP A 15 0.07 -12.50 2.43
CA ASP A 15 0.71 -13.52 3.27
C ASP A 15 1.10 -13.01 4.65
N ILE A 16 1.48 -11.73 4.75
CA ILE A 16 1.99 -11.14 6.00
C ILE A 16 0.91 -10.29 6.66
N PHE A 17 0.19 -9.48 5.89
CA PHE A 17 -0.82 -8.57 6.44
C PHE A 17 -2.24 -9.15 6.45
N GLY A 18 -2.48 -10.24 5.70
CA GLY A 18 -3.80 -10.87 5.62
C GLY A 18 -4.85 -9.99 4.94
N VAL A 19 -4.44 -9.05 4.09
CA VAL A 19 -5.33 -8.11 3.40
C VAL A 19 -5.32 -8.33 1.89
N GLU A 20 -6.46 -8.05 1.26
CA GLU A 20 -6.58 -8.11 -0.18
C GLU A 20 -5.80 -6.93 -0.82
N PRO A 21 -4.91 -7.17 -1.78
CA PRO A 21 -4.20 -6.10 -2.48
C PRO A 21 -5.16 -5.21 -3.28
N PRO A 22 -4.90 -3.89 -3.38
CA PRO A 22 -5.68 -3.01 -4.24
C PRO A 22 -5.73 -3.53 -5.69
N PRO A 23 -6.87 -3.41 -6.40
CA PRO A 23 -7.00 -3.94 -7.76
C PRO A 23 -6.06 -3.25 -8.76
N THR A 24 -5.79 -1.97 -8.54
CA THR A 24 -4.89 -1.15 -9.36
C THR A 24 -3.43 -1.51 -9.12
N GLU A 25 -2.65 -1.62 -10.19
CA GLU A 25 -1.19 -1.79 -10.09
C GLU A 25 -0.51 -0.50 -9.64
N TRP A 26 0.62 -0.65 -8.94
CA TRP A 26 1.47 0.46 -8.52
C TRP A 26 2.89 0.26 -9.05
N LYS A 27 3.63 1.36 -9.16
CA LYS A 27 5.00 1.36 -9.64
C LYS A 27 5.90 0.56 -8.69
N SER A 28 6.95 -0.06 -9.24
CA SER A 28 7.97 -0.76 -8.44
C SER A 28 8.78 0.16 -7.55
N GLU A 29 8.73 1.47 -7.80
CA GLU A 29 9.34 2.52 -6.99
C GLU A 29 8.35 3.69 -6.84
N THR A 30 8.17 4.14 -5.61
CA THR A 30 7.29 5.24 -5.23
C THR A 30 8.11 6.48 -4.92
N TRP A 31 7.66 7.63 -5.43
CA TRP A 31 8.16 8.97 -5.18
C TRP A 31 7.06 9.81 -4.50
N PRO A 32 7.30 11.05 -4.06
CA PRO A 32 6.23 11.90 -3.55
C PRO A 32 5.12 12.04 -4.60
N ASP A 33 3.87 12.15 -4.14
CA ASP A 33 2.65 12.18 -4.96
C ASP A 33 2.34 10.91 -5.78
N TYR A 34 3.17 9.86 -5.72
CA TYR A 34 2.86 8.59 -6.38
C TYR A 34 1.94 7.76 -5.50
N ALA A 35 0.90 7.18 -6.10
CA ALA A 35 0.01 6.27 -5.41
C ALA A 35 0.73 4.96 -5.06
N ALA A 36 0.67 4.59 -3.79
CA ALA A 36 1.24 3.37 -3.25
C ALA A 36 0.26 2.66 -2.31
N PRO A 37 0.35 1.33 -2.18
CA PRO A 37 -0.50 0.58 -1.27
C PRO A 37 -0.16 0.92 0.18
N ILE A 38 -1.20 1.18 0.98
CA ILE A 38 -1.12 1.26 2.43
C ILE A 38 -1.98 0.17 3.05
N VAL A 39 -1.67 -0.19 4.30
CA VAL A 39 -2.56 -0.98 5.16
C VAL A 39 -3.05 -0.06 6.26
N ARG A 40 -4.36 0.04 6.44
CA ARG A 40 -4.99 0.83 7.51
C ARG A 40 -6.07 -0.01 8.19
N ALA A 41 -6.56 0.48 9.33
CA ALA A 41 -7.79 -0.02 9.91
C ALA A 41 -8.98 0.72 9.29
N ASP A 42 -10.03 -0.02 8.95
CA ASP A 42 -11.32 0.55 8.59
C ASP A 42 -12.10 0.99 9.83
N GLY A 43 -13.33 1.48 9.64
CA GLY A 43 -14.18 1.95 10.73
C GLY A 43 -14.61 0.86 11.72
N ASP A 44 -14.52 -0.41 11.32
CA ASP A 44 -14.88 -1.58 12.13
C ASP A 44 -13.65 -2.22 12.80
N GLY A 45 -12.45 -1.66 12.57
CA GLY A 45 -11.19 -2.15 13.13
C GLY A 45 -10.57 -3.31 12.34
N HIS A 46 -11.13 -3.67 11.18
CA HIS A 46 -10.53 -4.63 10.28
C HIS A 46 -9.45 -3.95 9.43
N ARG A 47 -8.45 -4.73 8.99
CA ARG A 47 -7.40 -4.20 8.12
C ARG A 47 -7.86 -4.23 6.67
N ASP A 48 -7.78 -3.09 5.99
CA ASP A 48 -7.95 -2.98 4.54
C ASP A 48 -6.66 -2.48 3.88
N SER A 49 -6.51 -2.76 2.58
CA SER A 49 -5.46 -2.17 1.77
C SER A 49 -6.03 -1.31 0.66
N VAL A 50 -5.54 -0.09 0.56
CA VAL A 50 -5.96 0.91 -0.42
C VAL A 50 -4.75 1.62 -1.00
N LEU A 51 -4.93 2.28 -2.14
CA LEU A 51 -3.92 3.21 -2.66
C LEU A 51 -4.06 4.57 -1.99
N ALA A 52 -2.93 5.16 -1.61
CA ALA A 52 -2.85 6.52 -1.10
C ALA A 52 -1.61 7.22 -1.68
N THR A 53 -1.63 8.55 -1.68
CA THR A 53 -0.51 9.39 -2.08
C THR A 53 0.08 10.05 -0.85
N SER A 54 1.41 10.13 -0.76
CA SER A 54 2.08 10.98 0.21
C SER A 54 2.05 12.42 -0.30
N ALA A 55 1.20 13.25 0.32
CA ALA A 55 1.19 14.71 0.14
C ALA A 55 2.40 15.38 0.81
#